data_AF-A0A842N063-F1
#
_entry.id   AF-A0A842N063-F1
#
_cell.length_a   1.000
_cell.length_b   1.000
_cell.length_c   1.000
_cell.angle_alpha   90.00
_cell.angle_beta   90.00
_cell.angle_gamma   90.00
#
_symmetry.space_group_name_H-M   'P 1'
#
loop_
_entity.id
_entity.type
_entity.pdbx_description
1 polymer ?
#
loop_
_entity_poly.entity_id
_entity_poly.type
_entity_poly.pdbx_seq_one_letter_code
_entity_poly.pdbx_strand_id
1 'polypeptide(L)'
;MIPQIDKEIGISIYTTNPSSISGKIKQNENDFLVREVLSEKAIDSFDNLDGHAVYLLKKSGIDTNHALINIEKRYGLVLKALGLKDAHAQTEQYVYTYKKLDSLAEIEGKKYSAKRIGFVKKPISKKDMLGNIFEIKVSDLNEPLPSFTDDEKILNFFGYQRFGSKRPITHLVGKSIIKGNYEEALDYLLNFSSKYDSEKNNQFRKLISERKSESEIIELLPYSMDIERNLLKQLSKDKDPKNAIRSIPLSLRRFYIQAYQSFLFNKTLSLAYEFEEELFLSTVDDVCFDKNSILGKFENDPNQRLAIPLIGHSYYKKSRFDYYIKKILDDELLTPKDFFIKDFQEISVDGGFRNASINYLNLNINENLIKFQLSRGSYATIVLREILKPENPLDCGF
;
A
#
# COMPACT_ATOMS: atom_id res chain seq x y z
N MET A 1 -9.84 9.63 -20.94
CA MET A 1 -9.36 8.26 -21.27
C MET A 1 -8.74 7.68 -20.00
N ILE A 2 -8.89 6.38 -19.74
CA ILE A 2 -8.26 5.73 -18.58
C ILE A 2 -6.82 5.33 -18.92
N PRO A 3 -5.80 5.76 -18.14
CA PRO A 3 -4.40 5.41 -18.36
C PRO A 3 -4.18 3.90 -18.42
N GLN A 4 -3.20 3.47 -19.21
CA GLN A 4 -2.88 2.04 -19.36
C GLN A 4 -2.49 1.40 -18.03
N ILE A 5 -1.70 2.10 -17.20
CA ILE A 5 -1.29 1.60 -15.88
C ILE A 5 -2.49 1.38 -14.95
N ASP A 6 -3.54 2.21 -15.03
CA ASP A 6 -4.74 2.04 -14.22
C ASP A 6 -5.43 0.72 -14.56
N LYS A 7 -5.57 0.42 -15.85
CA LYS A 7 -6.13 -0.84 -16.34
C LYS A 7 -5.30 -2.04 -15.89
N GLU A 8 -3.97 -1.92 -15.97
CA GLU A 8 -3.04 -2.96 -15.51
C GLU A 8 -3.17 -3.26 -14.02
N ILE A 9 -3.61 -2.29 -13.20
CA ILE A 9 -3.87 -2.48 -11.76
C ILE A 9 -5.36 -2.65 -11.42
N GLY A 10 -6.21 -2.92 -12.43
CA GLY A 10 -7.62 -3.25 -12.27
C GLY A 10 -8.55 -2.05 -12.08
N ILE A 11 -8.13 -0.84 -12.41
CA ILE A 11 -8.94 0.39 -12.32
C ILE A 11 -9.35 0.80 -13.74
N SER A 12 -10.65 0.76 -14.04
CA SER A 12 -11.19 1.12 -15.37
C SER A 12 -12.10 2.35 -15.38
N ILE A 13 -12.24 3.06 -14.26
CA ILE A 13 -13.16 4.19 -14.13
C ILE A 13 -12.54 5.38 -13.38
N TYR A 14 -13.17 6.54 -13.52
CA TYR A 14 -13.08 7.67 -12.59
C TYR A 14 -14.44 7.83 -11.92
N THR A 15 -14.45 8.33 -10.70
CA THR A 15 -15.68 8.53 -9.91
C THR A 15 -16.15 9.97 -9.91
N THR A 16 -15.27 10.89 -10.33
CA THR A 16 -15.51 12.32 -10.29
C THR A 16 -15.53 12.92 -11.70
N ASN A 17 -16.15 14.09 -11.84
CA ASN A 17 -16.35 14.77 -13.12
C ASN A 17 -15.28 15.79 -13.58
N PRO A 18 -14.31 16.26 -12.77
CA PRO A 18 -13.32 17.25 -13.24
C PRO A 18 -12.58 16.83 -14.51
N SER A 19 -12.16 17.81 -15.32
CA SER A 19 -11.30 17.57 -16.47
C SER A 19 -9.90 17.12 -16.04
N SER A 20 -9.20 16.41 -16.92
CA SER A 20 -7.79 16.10 -16.74
C SER A 20 -6.96 17.38 -16.73
N ILE A 21 -6.01 17.45 -15.81
CA ILE A 21 -5.10 18.57 -15.64
C ILE A 21 -3.65 18.06 -15.56
N SER A 22 -2.72 18.81 -16.16
CA SER A 22 -1.30 18.50 -16.02
C SER A 22 -0.87 18.75 -14.58
N GLY A 23 -0.18 17.79 -13.96
CA GLY A 23 0.41 17.99 -12.64
C GLY A 23 1.31 16.85 -12.26
N LYS A 24 2.38 17.16 -11.54
CA LYS A 24 3.30 16.19 -10.97
C LYS A 24 3.37 16.32 -9.47
N ILE A 25 3.44 15.17 -8.79
CA ILE A 25 3.63 15.08 -7.36
C ILE A 25 5.01 14.49 -7.06
N LYS A 26 5.45 14.61 -5.81
CA LYS A 26 6.70 13.98 -5.31
C LYS A 26 7.94 14.32 -6.15
N GLN A 27 8.05 15.54 -6.68
CA GLN A 27 9.24 15.97 -7.43
C GLN A 27 10.46 16.11 -6.50
N ASN A 28 10.22 16.56 -5.26
CA ASN A 28 11.18 16.48 -4.17
C ASN A 28 10.48 16.03 -2.85
N GLU A 29 11.28 15.72 -1.83
CA GLU A 29 10.79 15.21 -0.54
C GLU A 29 9.87 16.20 0.20
N ASN A 30 10.02 17.51 -0.05
CA ASN A 30 9.23 18.56 0.58
C ASN A 30 7.87 18.77 -0.08
N ASP A 31 7.63 18.19 -1.26
CA ASP A 31 6.34 18.33 -1.97
C ASP A 31 5.27 17.38 -1.43
N PHE A 32 5.65 16.45 -0.54
CA PHE A 32 4.75 15.42 -0.05
C PHE A 32 4.93 15.26 1.45
N LEU A 33 4.10 15.95 2.23
CA LEU A 33 4.10 15.91 3.68
C LEU A 33 3.02 14.96 4.18
N VAL A 34 3.38 14.10 5.13
CA VAL A 34 2.47 13.13 5.76
C VAL A 34 2.60 13.22 7.27
N ARG A 35 1.48 13.42 7.97
CA ARG A 35 1.44 13.39 9.43
C ARG A 35 0.45 12.34 9.90
N GLU A 36 0.90 11.41 10.73
CA GLU A 36 0.04 10.40 11.33
C GLU A 36 -0.90 11.02 12.37
N VAL A 37 -2.15 10.55 12.39
CA VAL A 37 -3.18 11.01 13.33
C VAL A 37 -3.61 9.85 14.21
N LEU A 38 -3.51 10.04 15.53
CA LEU A 38 -4.02 9.12 16.54
C LEU A 38 -5.34 9.63 17.13
N SER A 39 -6.12 8.74 17.72
CA SER A 39 -7.30 9.11 18.51
C SER A 39 -6.91 9.92 19.75
N GLU A 40 -7.76 10.84 20.18
CA GLU A 40 -7.56 11.63 21.42
C GLU A 40 -7.26 10.73 22.62
N LYS A 41 -8.06 9.67 22.80
CA LYS A 41 -7.85 8.64 23.82
C LYS A 41 -6.41 8.08 23.85
N ALA A 42 -5.80 7.93 22.68
CA ALA A 42 -4.42 7.42 22.60
C ALA A 42 -3.43 8.51 22.99
N ILE A 43 -3.60 9.74 22.51
CA ILE A 43 -2.74 10.88 22.84
C ILE A 43 -2.78 11.18 24.35
N ASP A 44 -3.98 11.18 24.94
CA ASP A 44 -4.19 11.42 26.37
C ASP A 44 -3.50 10.37 27.25
N SER A 45 -3.23 9.18 26.70
CA SER A 45 -2.55 8.10 27.45
C SER A 45 -1.04 8.30 27.59
N PHE A 46 -0.45 9.34 26.98
CA PHE A 46 1.00 9.57 26.95
C PHE A 46 1.55 10.23 28.22
N ASP A 47 0.68 10.53 29.18
CA ASP A 47 0.94 11.29 30.41
C ASP A 47 1.69 10.51 31.52
N ASN A 48 2.06 9.26 31.29
CA ASN A 48 2.71 8.45 32.31
C ASN A 48 4.17 8.90 32.54
N LEU A 49 4.65 8.77 33.79
CA LEU A 49 6.04 9.06 34.16
C LEU A 49 7.00 7.95 33.73
N ASP A 50 6.51 6.71 33.62
CA ASP A 50 7.26 5.53 33.22
C ASP A 50 6.42 4.66 32.26
N GLY A 51 7.08 3.78 31.52
CA GLY A 51 6.40 2.79 30.69
C GLY A 51 7.05 2.54 29.35
N HIS A 52 6.21 2.28 28.36
CA HIS A 52 6.61 2.20 26.96
C HIS A 52 6.77 3.62 26.44
N ALA A 53 7.97 3.99 26.02
CA ALA A 53 8.22 5.33 25.51
C ALA A 53 7.53 5.49 24.15
N VAL A 54 6.87 6.63 23.95
CA VAL A 54 6.30 7.04 22.67
C VAL A 54 7.10 8.23 22.14
N TYR A 55 7.47 8.16 20.87
CA TYR A 55 8.21 9.17 20.16
C TYR A 55 7.42 9.67 18.97
N LEU A 56 7.53 10.97 18.69
CA LEU A 56 7.21 11.53 17.39
C LEU A 56 8.48 11.48 16.52
N LEU A 57 8.50 10.57 15.56
CA LEU A 57 9.56 10.38 14.59
C LEU A 57 9.28 11.24 13.35
N LYS A 58 10.15 12.20 13.07
CA LYS A 58 10.20 12.96 11.82
C LYS A 58 11.28 12.36 10.94
N LYS A 59 10.99 12.15 9.66
CA LYS A 59 11.99 11.65 8.68
C LYS A 59 11.78 12.27 7.30
N SER A 60 12.86 12.39 6.54
CA SER A 60 12.87 12.85 5.15
C SER A 60 13.85 11.99 4.33
N GLY A 61 13.41 11.46 3.19
CA GLY A 61 14.33 10.79 2.27
C GLY A 61 14.86 9.44 2.72
N ILE A 62 14.19 8.81 3.69
CA ILE A 62 14.55 7.52 4.26
C ILE A 62 13.26 6.73 4.55
N ASP A 63 13.31 5.42 4.35
CA ASP A 63 12.20 4.54 4.73
C ASP A 63 12.12 4.41 6.27
N THR A 64 10.93 4.02 6.75
CA THR A 64 10.68 3.85 8.17
C THR A 64 11.60 2.80 8.79
N ASN A 65 11.73 1.61 8.20
CA ASN A 65 12.52 0.52 8.78
C ASN A 65 14.02 0.86 8.84
N HIS A 66 14.59 1.47 7.80
CA HIS A 66 15.96 1.94 7.83
C HIS A 66 16.15 2.99 8.93
N ALA A 67 15.23 3.95 9.11
CA ALA A 67 15.34 4.91 10.21
C ALA A 67 15.36 4.21 11.58
N LEU A 68 14.45 3.25 11.82
CA LEU A 68 14.39 2.49 13.08
C LEU A 68 15.65 1.64 13.30
N ILE A 69 16.17 0.97 12.27
CA ILE A 69 17.42 0.18 12.34
C ILE A 69 18.62 1.08 12.67
N ASN A 70 18.68 2.28 12.08
CA ASN A 70 19.74 3.23 12.39
C ASN A 70 19.67 3.69 13.86
N ILE A 71 18.46 3.92 14.38
CA ILE A 71 18.25 4.27 15.79
C ILE A 71 18.68 3.12 16.71
N GLU A 72 18.27 1.90 16.41
CA GLU A 72 18.63 0.70 17.19
C GLU A 72 20.16 0.52 17.24
N LYS A 73 20.84 0.58 16.09
CA LYS A 73 22.30 0.39 16.02
C LYS A 73 23.09 1.47 16.76
N ARG A 74 22.63 2.72 16.73
CA ARG A 74 23.36 3.85 17.31
C ARG A 74 23.05 4.08 18.79
N TYR A 75 21.82 3.80 19.21
CA TYR A 75 21.33 4.14 20.55
C TYR A 75 20.83 2.95 21.36
N GLY A 76 20.85 1.73 20.81
CA GLY A 76 20.32 0.53 21.48
C GLY A 76 18.79 0.54 21.67
N LEU A 77 18.08 1.49 21.03
CA LEU A 77 16.67 1.71 21.24
C LEU A 77 15.83 1.02 20.14
N VAL A 78 15.14 -0.06 20.52
CA VAL A 78 14.27 -0.80 19.61
C VAL A 78 12.89 -0.15 19.56
N LEU A 79 12.59 0.51 18.45
CA LEU A 79 11.32 1.19 18.19
C LEU A 79 10.47 0.42 17.18
N LYS A 80 9.15 0.54 17.31
CA LYS A 80 8.14 0.00 16.38
C LYS A 80 7.24 1.13 15.88
N ALA A 81 6.87 1.08 14.60
CA ALA A 81 5.91 2.00 13.99
C ALA A 81 4.52 1.36 13.87
N LEU A 82 3.49 2.21 13.82
CA LEU A 82 2.10 1.78 13.56
C LEU A 82 1.85 1.45 12.09
N GLY A 83 2.56 2.12 11.19
CA GLY A 83 2.55 1.86 9.75
C GLY A 83 3.86 2.29 9.13
N LEU A 84 4.09 1.87 7.88
CA LEU A 84 5.19 2.39 7.08
C LEU A 84 4.72 3.67 6.38
N LYS A 85 5.61 4.64 6.25
CA LYS A 85 5.40 5.84 5.43
C LYS A 85 6.40 5.89 4.29
N ASP A 86 6.02 6.57 3.21
CA ASP A 86 6.83 6.75 2.02
C ASP A 86 8.21 7.35 2.35
N ALA A 87 9.24 6.86 1.67
CA ALA A 87 10.60 7.38 1.80
C ALA A 87 10.80 8.70 1.04
N HIS A 88 10.05 8.90 -0.06
CA HIS A 88 10.10 10.10 -0.91
C HIS A 88 9.06 11.12 -0.42
N ALA A 89 9.17 11.47 0.86
CA ALA A 89 8.22 12.34 1.57
C ALA A 89 8.86 12.84 2.87
N GLN A 90 8.41 14.00 3.35
CA GLN A 90 8.57 14.41 4.73
C GLN A 90 7.45 13.79 5.56
N THR A 91 7.80 13.04 6.60
CA THR A 91 6.80 12.30 7.37
C THR A 91 6.98 12.46 8.86
N GLU A 92 5.89 12.70 9.58
CA GLU A 92 5.81 12.68 11.04
C GLU A 92 4.92 11.51 11.47
N GLN A 93 5.44 10.61 12.30
CA GLN A 93 4.71 9.42 12.74
C GLN A 93 5.04 9.04 14.18
N TYR A 94 4.12 8.31 14.82
CA TYR A 94 4.32 7.83 16.17
C TYR A 94 5.03 6.48 16.15
N VAL A 95 6.09 6.37 16.95
CA VAL A 95 6.83 5.13 17.17
C VAL A 95 7.00 4.88 18.65
N TYR A 96 7.09 3.61 19.05
CA TYR A 96 7.05 3.25 20.46
C TYR A 96 8.01 2.12 20.80
N THR A 97 8.39 2.02 22.07
CA THR A 97 9.16 0.88 22.57
C THR A 97 8.23 -0.28 22.96
N TYR A 98 8.55 -1.50 22.54
CA TYR A 98 7.77 -2.66 22.97
C TYR A 98 8.13 -3.13 24.39
N LYS A 99 9.29 -2.73 24.90
CA LYS A 99 9.76 -3.00 26.27
C LYS A 99 9.93 -1.68 27.02
N LYS A 100 9.77 -1.71 28.34
CA LYS A 100 10.21 -0.61 29.21
C LYS A 100 11.74 -0.58 29.19
N LEU A 101 12.31 0.45 28.58
CA LEU A 101 13.75 0.62 28.42
C LEU A 101 14.10 2.05 28.81
N ASP A 102 15.32 2.24 29.30
CA ASP A 102 15.90 3.58 29.38
C ASP A 102 15.86 4.20 28.00
N SER A 103 15.41 5.44 27.95
CA SER A 103 15.02 6.09 26.71
C SER A 103 15.56 7.51 26.70
N LEU A 104 16.06 7.94 25.55
CA LEU A 104 16.57 9.31 25.36
C LEU A 104 15.40 10.25 25.11
N ALA A 105 15.46 11.47 25.63
CA ALA A 105 14.41 12.46 25.38
C ALA A 105 14.34 12.83 23.88
N GLU A 106 15.51 12.96 23.24
CA GLU A 106 15.63 13.32 21.84
C GLU A 106 16.70 12.46 21.16
N ILE A 107 16.46 12.15 19.90
CA ILE A 107 17.34 11.35 19.04
C ILE A 107 17.49 12.09 17.73
N GLU A 108 18.73 12.31 17.30
CA GLU A 108 19.04 13.02 16.07
C GLU A 108 19.85 12.16 15.10
N GLY A 109 19.52 12.27 13.82
CA GLY A 109 20.18 11.60 12.71
C GLY A 109 20.14 12.47 11.45
N LYS A 110 20.95 12.11 10.44
CA LYS A 110 21.08 12.92 9.22
C LYS A 110 19.74 13.14 8.47
N LYS A 111 18.84 12.16 8.54
CA LYS A 111 17.57 12.11 7.78
C LYS A 111 16.35 11.92 8.67
N TYR A 112 16.52 11.96 9.99
CA TYR A 112 15.44 11.73 10.94
C TYR A 112 15.74 12.39 12.28
N SER A 113 14.69 12.75 12.99
CA SER A 113 14.73 13.08 14.41
C SER A 113 13.58 12.40 15.13
N ALA A 114 13.77 11.99 16.38
CA ALA A 114 12.72 11.41 17.20
C ALA A 114 12.69 12.07 18.57
N LYS A 115 11.58 12.70 18.90
CA LYS A 115 11.35 13.34 20.20
C LYS A 115 10.40 12.49 21.03
N ARG A 116 10.80 12.12 22.24
CA ARG A 116 9.91 11.42 23.18
C ARG A 116 8.82 12.39 23.61
N ILE A 117 7.58 12.00 23.40
CA ILE A 117 6.40 12.79 23.74
C ILE A 117 5.72 12.33 25.03
N GLY A 118 6.08 11.15 25.54
CA GLY A 118 5.54 10.62 26.79
C GLY A 118 5.74 9.12 26.94
N PHE A 119 5.02 8.55 27.90
CA PHE A 119 5.00 7.11 28.16
C PHE A 119 3.57 6.58 28.23
N VAL A 120 3.40 5.32 27.82
CA VAL A 120 2.14 4.58 27.92
C VAL A 120 2.32 3.31 28.75
N LYS A 121 1.29 2.94 29.52
CA LYS A 121 1.28 1.67 30.27
C LYS A 121 1.25 0.44 29.36
N LYS A 122 0.58 0.52 28.22
CA LYS A 122 0.48 -0.53 27.20
C LYS A 122 0.88 0.05 25.85
N PRO A 123 1.63 -0.69 25.01
CA PRO A 123 2.03 -0.18 23.70
C PRO A 123 0.85 0.25 22.83
N ILE A 124 0.99 1.39 22.17
CA ILE A 124 0.04 1.84 21.15
C ILE A 124 -0.03 0.84 19.99
N SER A 125 -1.17 0.82 19.31
CA SER A 125 -1.52 -0.16 18.29
C SER A 125 -2.12 0.48 17.04
N LYS A 126 -2.25 -0.29 15.96
CA LYS A 126 -2.89 0.18 14.71
C LYS A 126 -4.35 0.60 14.89
N LYS A 127 -4.99 0.20 15.99
CA LYS A 127 -6.37 0.60 16.33
C LYS A 127 -6.44 2.04 16.80
N ASP A 128 -5.35 2.57 17.34
CA ASP A 128 -5.25 3.93 17.86
C ASP A 128 -5.03 4.96 16.73
N MET A 129 -4.61 4.50 15.54
CA MET A 129 -4.41 5.33 14.37
C MET A 129 -5.73 5.57 13.62
N LEU A 130 -6.12 6.84 13.53
CA LEU A 130 -7.28 7.28 12.75
C LEU A 130 -6.95 7.34 11.25
N GLY A 131 -5.73 7.77 10.92
CA GLY A 131 -5.37 8.06 9.54
C GLY A 131 -4.09 8.86 9.38
N ASN A 132 -4.00 9.58 8.28
CA ASN A 132 -2.90 10.51 8.00
C ASN A 132 -3.43 11.80 7.38
N ILE A 133 -2.85 12.92 7.79
CA ILE A 133 -3.00 14.20 7.10
C ILE A 133 -1.94 14.28 6.01
N PHE A 134 -2.37 14.63 4.82
CA PHE A 134 -1.53 14.86 3.66
C PHE A 134 -1.54 16.34 3.32
N GLU A 135 -0.37 16.86 3.00
CA GLU A 135 -0.19 18.19 2.41
C GLU A 135 0.77 18.03 1.22
N ILE A 136 0.23 18.26 0.02
CA ILE A 136 0.85 17.81 -1.23
C ILE A 136 0.92 18.99 -2.17
N LYS A 137 2.13 19.34 -2.59
CA LYS A 137 2.38 20.36 -3.60
C LYS A 137 2.39 19.71 -4.97
N VAL A 138 1.57 20.25 -5.87
CA VAL A 138 1.51 19.87 -7.28
C VAL A 138 2.40 20.82 -8.08
N SER A 139 3.33 20.26 -8.85
CA SER A 139 4.22 20.99 -9.75
C SER A 139 3.78 20.82 -11.20
N ASP A 140 4.35 21.62 -12.12
CA ASP A 140 4.09 21.56 -13.56
C ASP A 140 2.60 21.68 -13.93
N LEU A 141 1.90 22.61 -13.25
CA LEU A 141 0.53 22.98 -13.56
C LEU A 141 0.49 23.95 -14.75
N ASN A 142 -0.27 23.61 -15.79
CA ASN A 142 -0.54 24.50 -16.92
C ASN A 142 -1.79 25.37 -16.69
N GLU A 143 -2.65 24.97 -15.77
CA GLU A 143 -3.88 25.65 -15.36
C GLU A 143 -4.09 25.47 -13.85
N PRO A 144 -4.99 26.24 -13.20
CA PRO A 144 -5.29 26.07 -11.78
C PRO A 144 -5.92 24.71 -11.48
N LEU A 145 -5.68 24.17 -10.28
CA LEU A 145 -6.34 22.95 -9.83
C LEU A 145 -7.88 23.10 -9.89
N PRO A 146 -8.61 22.04 -10.29
CA PRO A 146 -10.06 22.12 -10.41
C PRO A 146 -10.71 22.32 -9.05
N SER A 147 -11.92 22.90 -9.04
CA SER A 147 -12.76 22.89 -7.86
C SER A 147 -13.11 21.45 -7.51
N PHE A 148 -12.83 21.07 -6.26
CA PHE A 148 -13.10 19.75 -5.71
C PHE A 148 -13.50 19.95 -4.25
N THR A 149 -14.69 19.48 -3.87
CA THR A 149 -15.23 19.66 -2.52
C THR A 149 -15.29 18.34 -1.78
N ASP A 150 -15.52 18.39 -0.46
CA ASP A 150 -15.71 17.19 0.37
C ASP A 150 -16.97 16.37 -0.01
N ASP A 151 -17.84 16.88 -0.89
CA ASP A 151 -19.03 16.17 -1.39
C ASP A 151 -18.71 15.14 -2.48
N GLU A 152 -17.55 15.27 -3.14
CA GLU A 152 -17.13 14.37 -4.21
C GLU A 152 -16.82 12.98 -3.64
N LYS A 153 -17.52 11.95 -4.11
CA LYS A 153 -17.36 10.60 -3.54
C LYS A 153 -16.34 9.79 -4.34
N ILE A 154 -15.30 9.33 -3.65
CA ILE A 154 -14.19 8.59 -4.27
C ILE A 154 -14.20 7.13 -3.84
N LEU A 155 -14.09 6.21 -4.80
CA LEU A 155 -13.95 4.78 -4.51
C LEU A 155 -12.55 4.44 -3.98
N ASN A 156 -12.49 3.48 -3.05
CA ASN A 156 -11.30 3.16 -2.25
C ASN A 156 -10.39 2.12 -2.90
N PHE A 157 -10.00 2.37 -4.14
CA PHE A 157 -9.04 1.56 -4.87
C PHE A 157 -7.73 1.38 -4.08
N PHE A 158 -7.05 0.26 -4.29
CA PHE A 158 -5.65 0.12 -3.95
C PHE A 158 -4.82 0.92 -4.95
N GLY A 159 -3.94 1.79 -4.45
CA GLY A 159 -3.10 2.67 -5.28
C GLY A 159 -1.87 1.99 -5.89
N TYR A 160 -1.20 2.70 -6.80
CA TYR A 160 -0.03 2.25 -7.57
C TYR A 160 1.07 1.62 -6.71
N GLN A 161 1.35 2.17 -5.53
CA GLN A 161 2.41 1.68 -4.64
C GLN A 161 2.14 0.25 -4.14
N ARG A 162 0.87 -0.19 -4.12
CA ARG A 162 0.50 -1.57 -3.77
C ARG A 162 0.99 -2.58 -4.81
N PHE A 163 1.11 -2.15 -6.07
CA PHE A 163 1.50 -2.97 -7.21
C PHE A 163 2.97 -2.77 -7.58
N GLY A 164 3.57 -1.68 -7.12
CA GLY A 164 4.96 -1.29 -7.32
C GLY A 164 5.06 -0.16 -8.35
N SER A 165 5.34 1.08 -7.93
CA SER A 165 5.31 2.24 -8.84
C SER A 165 6.31 2.14 -10.00
N LYS A 166 7.55 1.69 -9.76
CA LYS A 166 8.56 1.56 -10.83
C LYS A 166 8.39 0.28 -11.66
N ARG A 167 7.96 -0.81 -11.03
CA ARG A 167 7.76 -2.13 -11.62
C ARG A 167 6.42 -2.67 -11.11
N PRO A 168 5.31 -2.43 -11.81
CA PRO A 168 3.96 -2.78 -11.34
C PRO A 168 3.65 -4.29 -11.43
N ILE A 169 4.58 -5.14 -10.99
CA ILE A 169 4.53 -6.60 -11.14
C ILE A 169 4.05 -7.34 -9.89
N THR A 170 3.86 -6.64 -8.77
CA THR A 170 3.66 -7.32 -7.46
C THR A 170 2.43 -8.24 -7.48
N HIS A 171 1.34 -7.80 -8.11
CA HIS A 171 0.13 -8.62 -8.26
C HIS A 171 0.28 -9.72 -9.31
N LEU A 172 1.13 -9.54 -10.33
CA LEU A 172 1.42 -10.56 -11.34
C LEU A 172 2.20 -11.72 -10.72
N VAL A 173 3.21 -11.42 -9.90
CA VAL A 173 3.91 -12.43 -9.09
C VAL A 173 2.92 -13.19 -8.20
N GLY A 174 2.00 -12.48 -7.54
CA GLY A 174 0.95 -13.10 -6.72
C GLY A 174 0.02 -14.01 -7.52
N LYS A 175 -0.42 -13.56 -8.69
CA LYS A 175 -1.24 -14.33 -9.63
C LYS A 175 -0.56 -15.63 -10.04
N SER A 176 0.70 -15.55 -10.46
CA SER A 176 1.48 -16.71 -10.89
C SER A 176 1.65 -17.72 -9.76
N ILE A 177 1.91 -17.27 -8.53
CA ILE A 177 2.01 -18.16 -7.36
C ILE A 177 0.67 -18.85 -7.06
N ILE A 178 -0.44 -18.11 -7.06
CA ILE A 178 -1.79 -18.67 -6.81
C ILE A 178 -2.15 -19.74 -7.85
N LYS A 179 -1.77 -19.51 -9.11
CA LYS A 179 -1.99 -20.47 -10.20
C LYS A 179 -1.01 -21.65 -10.20
N GLY A 180 -0.02 -21.66 -9.32
CA GLY A 180 1.04 -22.68 -9.30
C GLY A 180 2.10 -22.51 -10.40
N ASN A 181 2.10 -21.38 -11.11
CA ASN A 181 3.05 -21.03 -12.16
C ASN A 181 4.32 -20.39 -11.56
N TYR A 182 5.09 -21.17 -10.79
CA TYR A 182 6.24 -20.63 -10.05
C TYR A 182 7.37 -20.13 -10.96
N GLU A 183 7.55 -20.70 -12.15
CA GLU A 183 8.52 -20.22 -13.14
C GLU A 183 8.17 -18.82 -13.65
N GLU A 184 6.90 -18.56 -13.92
CA GLU A 184 6.41 -17.24 -14.33
C GLU A 184 6.61 -16.20 -13.21
N ALA A 185 6.37 -16.62 -11.95
CA ALA A 185 6.66 -15.76 -10.80
C ALA A 185 8.15 -15.39 -10.70
N LEU A 186 9.05 -16.34 -10.98
CA LEU A 186 10.50 -16.06 -11.03
C LEU A 186 10.87 -15.16 -12.20
N ASP A 187 10.26 -15.36 -13.38
CA ASP A 187 10.50 -14.51 -14.55
C ASP A 187 10.14 -13.05 -14.26
N TYR A 188 8.98 -12.80 -13.65
CA TYR A 188 8.61 -11.45 -13.22
C TYR A 188 9.64 -10.84 -12.26
N LEU A 189 10.09 -11.60 -11.26
CA LEU A 189 11.03 -11.10 -10.26
C LEU A 189 12.40 -10.80 -10.88
N LEU A 190 12.92 -11.72 -11.69
CA LEU A 190 14.30 -11.71 -12.18
C LEU A 190 14.49 -10.93 -13.48
N ASN A 191 13.56 -11.02 -14.42
CA ASN A 191 13.76 -10.63 -15.82
C ASN A 191 12.92 -9.43 -16.25
N PHE A 192 11.75 -9.19 -15.64
CA PHE A 192 10.86 -8.11 -16.05
C PHE A 192 11.53 -6.73 -15.95
N SER A 193 11.60 -6.04 -17.09
CA SER A 193 12.08 -4.66 -17.23
C SER A 193 10.91 -3.68 -17.37
N SER A 194 11.10 -2.45 -16.91
CA SER A 194 10.04 -1.43 -16.92
C SER A 194 10.59 -0.11 -17.45
N LYS A 195 9.82 0.56 -18.30
CA LYS A 195 10.16 1.91 -18.78
C LYS A 195 10.20 2.97 -17.66
N TYR A 196 9.58 2.67 -16.52
CA TYR A 196 9.55 3.54 -15.33
C TYR A 196 10.66 3.21 -14.31
N ASP A 197 11.47 2.18 -14.57
CA ASP A 197 12.65 1.87 -13.76
C ASP A 197 13.90 2.54 -14.38
N SER A 198 14.98 2.63 -13.59
CA SER A 198 16.23 3.21 -14.07
C SER A 198 16.87 2.36 -15.16
N GLU A 199 17.53 3.00 -16.13
CA GLU A 199 18.28 2.32 -17.20
C GLU A 199 19.26 1.29 -16.64
N LYS A 200 19.97 1.65 -15.55
CA LYS A 200 20.91 0.76 -14.86
C LYS A 200 20.22 -0.50 -14.32
N ASN A 201 19.04 -0.38 -13.70
CA ASN A 201 18.30 -1.55 -13.23
C ASN A 201 17.83 -2.44 -14.40
N ASN A 202 17.35 -1.83 -15.49
CA ASN A 202 16.96 -2.59 -16.68
C ASN A 202 18.15 -3.31 -17.34
N GLN A 203 19.34 -2.71 -17.33
CA GLN A 203 20.58 -3.39 -17.77
C GLN A 203 20.89 -4.61 -16.89
N PHE A 204 20.78 -4.50 -15.56
CA PHE A 204 20.96 -5.67 -14.68
C PHE A 204 19.92 -6.76 -14.94
N ARG A 205 18.65 -6.42 -15.22
CA ARG A 205 17.62 -7.39 -15.63
C ARG A 205 17.98 -8.11 -16.91
N LYS A 206 18.48 -7.37 -17.89
CA LYS A 206 18.97 -7.95 -19.15
C LYS A 206 20.11 -8.93 -18.90
N LEU A 207 21.11 -8.54 -18.09
CA LEU A 207 22.20 -9.44 -17.68
C LEU A 207 21.70 -10.70 -16.98
N ILE A 208 20.69 -10.57 -16.11
CA ILE A 208 20.04 -11.73 -15.47
C ILE A 208 19.38 -12.61 -16.54
N SER A 209 18.62 -12.05 -17.49
CA SER A 209 17.94 -12.84 -18.52
C SER A 209 18.89 -13.58 -19.47
N GLU A 210 20.07 -13.02 -19.75
CA GLU A 210 21.07 -13.57 -20.67
C GLU A 210 22.12 -14.45 -19.94
N ARG A 211 21.90 -14.73 -18.65
CA ARG A 211 22.85 -15.44 -17.79
C ARG A 211 23.14 -16.86 -18.27
N LYS A 212 24.42 -17.25 -18.22
CA LYS A 212 24.86 -18.64 -18.37
C LYS A 212 25.10 -19.35 -17.03
N SER A 213 25.36 -18.59 -15.99
CA SER A 213 25.68 -19.05 -14.64
C SER A 213 25.07 -18.10 -13.61
N GLU A 214 24.39 -18.63 -12.58
CA GLU A 214 23.86 -17.81 -11.50
C GLU A 214 24.96 -17.10 -10.71
N SER A 215 26.06 -17.81 -10.41
CA SER A 215 27.16 -17.31 -9.59
C SER A 215 27.86 -16.10 -10.21
N GLU A 216 28.08 -16.13 -11.52
CA GLU A 216 28.72 -15.01 -12.24
C GLU A 216 27.87 -13.74 -12.17
N ILE A 217 26.55 -13.87 -12.37
CA ILE A 217 25.65 -12.71 -12.33
C ILE A 217 25.51 -12.16 -10.92
N ILE A 218 25.47 -13.01 -9.89
CA ILE A 218 25.35 -12.55 -8.49
C ILE A 218 26.45 -11.55 -8.11
N GLU A 219 27.68 -11.76 -8.58
CA GLU A 219 28.81 -10.86 -8.30
C GLU A 219 28.68 -9.49 -8.99
N LEU A 220 27.99 -9.43 -10.14
CA LEU A 220 27.78 -8.19 -10.89
C LEU A 220 26.61 -7.36 -10.34
N LEU A 221 25.63 -8.00 -9.69
CA LEU A 221 24.44 -7.31 -9.20
C LEU A 221 24.74 -6.42 -7.98
N PRO A 222 24.13 -5.24 -7.85
CA PRO A 222 24.28 -4.41 -6.66
C PRO A 222 23.64 -5.05 -5.43
N TYR A 223 24.14 -4.75 -4.23
CA TYR A 223 23.57 -5.25 -2.98
C TYR A 223 22.12 -4.82 -2.73
N SER A 224 21.66 -3.75 -3.38
CA SER A 224 20.27 -3.28 -3.32
C SER A 224 19.28 -4.18 -4.06
N MET A 225 19.74 -5.13 -4.88
CA MET A 225 18.92 -6.15 -5.55
C MET A 225 18.95 -7.46 -4.73
N ASP A 226 18.66 -7.34 -3.44
CA ASP A 226 18.79 -8.42 -2.46
C ASP A 226 17.84 -9.58 -2.76
N ILE A 227 16.60 -9.29 -3.18
CA ILE A 227 15.62 -10.29 -3.60
C ILE A 227 16.20 -11.14 -4.74
N GLU A 228 16.71 -10.51 -5.79
CA GLU A 228 17.16 -11.23 -6.98
C GLU A 228 18.48 -11.95 -6.75
N ARG A 229 19.38 -11.36 -5.96
CA ARG A 229 20.58 -12.06 -5.50
C ARG A 229 20.22 -13.29 -4.67
N ASN A 230 19.22 -13.22 -3.79
CA ASN A 230 18.79 -14.38 -2.99
C ASN A 230 18.15 -15.48 -3.85
N LEU A 231 17.30 -15.09 -4.81
CA LEU A 231 16.71 -16.03 -5.76
C LEU A 231 17.79 -16.76 -6.57
N LEU A 232 18.72 -16.04 -7.17
CA LEU A 232 19.81 -16.63 -7.96
C LEU A 232 20.71 -17.54 -7.10
N LYS A 233 21.00 -17.17 -5.85
CA LYS A 233 21.75 -18.02 -4.90
C LYS A 233 21.02 -19.31 -4.56
N GLN A 234 19.69 -19.29 -4.51
CA GLN A 234 18.94 -20.52 -4.30
C GLN A 234 18.92 -21.36 -5.57
N LEU A 235 18.70 -20.73 -6.73
CA LEU A 235 18.70 -21.38 -8.05
C LEU A 235 20.07 -21.98 -8.45
N SER A 236 21.17 -21.51 -7.85
CA SER A 236 22.49 -22.11 -8.03
C SER A 236 22.66 -23.40 -7.23
N LYS A 237 21.85 -23.63 -6.19
CA LYS A 237 21.87 -24.86 -5.36
C LYS A 237 20.94 -25.92 -5.93
N ASP A 238 19.72 -25.52 -6.28
CA ASP A 238 18.71 -26.38 -6.88
C ASP A 238 17.85 -25.58 -7.86
N LYS A 239 17.43 -26.20 -8.96
CA LYS A 239 16.60 -25.55 -9.98
C LYS A 239 15.10 -25.57 -9.67
N ASP A 240 14.69 -25.92 -8.45
CA ASP A 240 13.27 -25.94 -8.10
C ASP A 240 12.78 -24.50 -7.82
N PRO A 241 11.85 -23.98 -8.64
CA PRO A 241 11.36 -22.61 -8.48
C PRO A 241 10.64 -22.39 -7.15
N LYS A 242 10.08 -23.44 -6.54
CA LYS A 242 9.42 -23.33 -5.23
C LYS A 242 10.44 -23.00 -4.14
N ASN A 243 11.60 -23.64 -4.15
CA ASN A 243 12.65 -23.38 -3.17
C ASN A 243 13.21 -21.97 -3.33
N ALA A 244 13.41 -21.53 -4.58
CA ALA A 244 13.78 -20.15 -4.88
C ALA A 244 12.78 -19.16 -4.27
N ILE A 245 11.47 -19.35 -4.53
CA ILE A 245 10.44 -18.48 -3.94
C ILE A 245 10.48 -18.53 -2.40
N ARG A 246 10.65 -19.70 -1.76
CA ARG A 246 10.75 -19.81 -0.29
C ARG A 246 11.90 -19.01 0.32
N SER A 247 12.97 -18.75 -0.45
CA SER A 247 14.10 -17.91 0.00
C SER A 247 13.72 -16.45 0.20
N ILE A 248 12.63 -15.98 -0.41
CA ILE A 248 12.10 -14.63 -0.21
C ILE A 248 11.52 -14.52 1.21
N PRO A 249 11.78 -13.41 1.93
CA PRO A 249 11.18 -13.18 3.24
C PRO A 249 9.66 -13.41 3.25
N LEU A 250 9.18 -14.12 4.27
CA LEU A 250 7.76 -14.52 4.37
C LEU A 250 6.79 -13.32 4.26
N SER A 251 7.16 -12.18 4.83
CA SER A 251 6.37 -10.95 4.74
C SER A 251 6.16 -10.49 3.30
N LEU A 252 7.19 -10.57 2.47
CA LEU A 252 7.14 -10.16 1.06
C LEU A 252 6.41 -11.21 0.21
N ARG A 253 6.60 -12.50 0.50
CA ARG A 253 5.79 -13.55 -0.15
C ARG A 253 4.30 -13.35 0.08
N ARG A 254 3.89 -13.07 1.33
CA ARG A 254 2.50 -12.72 1.66
C ARG A 254 2.03 -11.47 0.93
N PHE A 255 2.91 -10.47 0.81
CA PHE A 255 2.59 -9.22 0.12
C PHE A 255 2.23 -9.44 -1.36
N TYR A 256 2.92 -10.34 -2.09
CA TYR A 256 2.55 -10.68 -3.47
C TYR A 256 1.13 -11.24 -3.58
N ILE A 257 0.76 -12.20 -2.73
CA ILE A 257 -0.57 -12.80 -2.71
C ILE A 257 -1.64 -11.73 -2.41
N GLN A 258 -1.40 -10.91 -1.40
CA GLN A 258 -2.32 -9.84 -1.04
C GLN A 258 -2.38 -8.71 -2.08
N ALA A 259 -1.35 -8.51 -2.89
CA ALA A 259 -1.38 -7.56 -4.01
C ALA A 259 -2.28 -8.08 -5.14
N TYR A 260 -2.28 -9.39 -5.42
CA TYR A 260 -3.25 -9.95 -6.36
C TYR A 260 -4.69 -9.86 -5.84
N GLN A 261 -4.90 -10.12 -4.55
CA GLN A 261 -6.19 -9.86 -3.89
C GLN A 261 -6.62 -8.38 -4.03
N SER A 262 -5.67 -7.45 -4.00
CA SER A 262 -5.90 -6.00 -4.20
C SER A 262 -6.29 -5.68 -5.65
N PHE A 263 -5.67 -6.33 -6.63
CA PHE A 263 -6.01 -6.20 -8.05
C PHE A 263 -7.45 -6.65 -8.32
N LEU A 264 -7.84 -7.81 -7.79
CA LEU A 264 -9.21 -8.31 -7.96
C LEU A 264 -10.25 -7.42 -7.26
N PHE A 265 -9.90 -6.83 -6.13
CA PHE A 265 -10.74 -5.83 -5.47
C PHE A 265 -10.93 -4.57 -6.34
N ASN A 266 -9.86 -4.08 -6.96
CA ASN A 266 -9.96 -2.96 -7.90
C ASN A 266 -10.87 -3.31 -9.08
N LYS A 267 -10.72 -4.51 -9.68
CA LYS A 267 -11.63 -4.98 -10.74
C LYS A 267 -13.07 -5.06 -10.25
N THR A 268 -13.30 -5.50 -9.02
CA THR A 268 -14.65 -5.61 -8.43
C THR A 268 -15.30 -4.24 -8.32
N LEU A 269 -14.59 -3.25 -7.79
CA LEU A 269 -15.08 -1.87 -7.72
C LEU A 269 -15.37 -1.29 -9.10
N SER A 270 -14.46 -1.47 -10.05
CA SER A 270 -14.63 -0.89 -11.38
C SER A 270 -15.81 -1.53 -12.12
N LEU A 271 -15.91 -2.86 -12.09
CA LEU A 271 -16.99 -3.58 -12.76
C LEU A 271 -18.35 -3.29 -12.11
N ALA A 272 -18.42 -3.23 -10.78
CA ALA A 272 -19.66 -2.87 -10.09
C ALA A 272 -20.11 -1.45 -10.46
N TYR A 273 -19.17 -0.48 -10.52
CA TYR A 273 -19.48 0.90 -10.92
C TYR A 273 -19.96 0.99 -12.38
N GLU A 274 -19.32 0.27 -13.30
CA GLU A 274 -19.73 0.23 -14.72
C GLU A 274 -21.12 -0.38 -14.93
N PHE A 275 -21.57 -1.23 -14.01
CA PHE A 275 -22.91 -1.80 -13.98
C PHE A 275 -23.89 -0.96 -13.13
N GLU A 276 -23.51 0.26 -12.76
CA GLU A 276 -24.33 1.22 -12.00
C GLU A 276 -24.74 0.69 -10.61
N GLU A 277 -23.94 -0.19 -10.01
CA GLU A 277 -24.15 -0.66 -8.64
C GLU A 277 -23.95 0.48 -7.64
N GLU A 278 -24.83 0.62 -6.65
CA GLU A 278 -24.68 1.60 -5.58
C GLU A 278 -23.50 1.23 -4.65
N LEU A 279 -22.40 2.00 -4.74
CA LEU A 279 -21.13 1.74 -4.04
C LEU A 279 -20.82 2.73 -2.91
N PHE A 280 -21.66 3.75 -2.72
CA PHE A 280 -21.45 4.80 -1.72
C PHE A 280 -22.43 4.72 -0.56
N LEU A 281 -23.55 4.03 -0.73
CA LEU A 281 -24.55 3.79 0.30
C LEU A 281 -24.66 2.30 0.63
N SER A 282 -24.87 2.03 1.91
CA SER A 282 -25.17 0.69 2.41
C SER A 282 -26.67 0.42 2.27
N THR A 283 -27.02 -0.82 1.94
CA THR A 283 -28.40 -1.29 1.75
C THR A 283 -28.69 -2.50 2.65
N VAL A 284 -29.94 -2.96 2.68
CA VAL A 284 -30.34 -4.15 3.45
C VAL A 284 -29.45 -5.34 3.06
N ASP A 285 -29.04 -6.12 4.06
CA ASP A 285 -28.12 -7.27 3.94
C ASP A 285 -26.67 -6.97 3.57
N ASP A 286 -26.29 -5.70 3.35
CA ASP A 286 -24.88 -5.36 3.16
C ASP A 286 -24.06 -5.66 4.42
N VAL A 287 -22.79 -5.95 4.19
CA VAL A 287 -21.78 -6.00 5.25
C VAL A 287 -21.13 -4.63 5.32
N CYS A 288 -20.99 -4.08 6.53
CA CYS A 288 -20.50 -2.74 6.75
C CYS A 288 -19.46 -2.72 7.88
N PHE A 289 -18.60 -1.71 7.86
CA PHE A 289 -17.81 -1.31 9.01
C PHE A 289 -18.56 -0.23 9.80
N ASP A 290 -18.71 -0.41 11.11
CA ASP A 290 -19.23 0.62 12.00
C ASP A 290 -18.22 1.76 12.23
N LYS A 291 -18.60 2.77 13.04
CA LYS A 291 -17.72 3.88 13.43
C LYS A 291 -16.43 3.45 14.14
N ASN A 292 -16.40 2.26 14.74
CA ASN A 292 -15.24 1.68 15.41
C ASN A 292 -14.43 0.75 14.47
N SER A 293 -14.78 0.70 13.18
CA SER A 293 -14.25 -0.24 12.19
C SER A 293 -14.47 -1.72 12.53
N ILE A 294 -15.55 -2.03 13.24
CA ILE A 294 -16.01 -3.39 13.49
C ILE A 294 -16.93 -3.79 12.35
N LEU A 295 -16.70 -4.98 11.80
CA LEU A 295 -17.48 -5.52 10.70
C LEU A 295 -18.80 -6.11 11.21
N GLY A 296 -19.91 -5.78 10.57
CA GLY A 296 -21.24 -6.29 10.90
C GLY A 296 -22.19 -6.20 9.71
N LYS A 297 -23.45 -6.58 9.91
CA LYS A 297 -24.51 -6.31 8.92
C LYS A 297 -24.95 -4.85 8.99
N PHE A 298 -25.51 -4.35 7.90
CA PHE A 298 -26.13 -3.04 7.90
C PHE A 298 -27.34 -3.01 8.86
N GLU A 299 -27.38 -2.02 9.73
CA GLU A 299 -28.37 -1.84 10.81
C GLU A 299 -29.08 -0.48 10.70
N ASN A 300 -29.12 0.11 9.49
CA ASN A 300 -29.66 1.46 9.24
C ASN A 300 -28.94 2.60 9.99
N ASP A 301 -27.68 2.39 10.41
CA ASP A 301 -26.85 3.46 10.95
C ASP A 301 -26.16 4.22 9.80
N PRO A 302 -26.38 5.54 9.65
CA PRO A 302 -25.76 6.34 8.58
C PRO A 302 -24.22 6.41 8.68
N ASN A 303 -23.64 6.07 9.84
CA ASN A 303 -22.19 5.99 10.02
C ASN A 303 -21.59 4.66 9.55
N GLN A 304 -22.43 3.67 9.21
CA GLN A 304 -21.96 2.39 8.69
C GLN A 304 -21.49 2.54 7.24
N ARG A 305 -20.31 2.00 6.98
CA ARG A 305 -19.63 2.13 5.70
C ARG A 305 -19.63 0.80 4.97
N LEU A 306 -20.15 0.81 3.74
CA LEU A 306 -20.23 -0.35 2.88
C LEU A 306 -18.88 -1.05 2.75
N ALA A 307 -18.87 -2.36 3.01
CA ALA A 307 -17.69 -3.19 2.97
C ALA A 307 -17.80 -4.21 1.83
N ILE A 308 -16.82 -4.19 0.94
CA ILE A 308 -16.72 -5.13 -0.18
C ILE A 308 -15.80 -6.28 0.21
N PRO A 309 -16.19 -7.54 -0.07
CA PRO A 309 -15.34 -8.69 0.20
C PRO A 309 -13.99 -8.63 -0.53
N LEU A 310 -12.94 -9.05 0.17
CA LEU A 310 -11.65 -9.41 -0.41
C LEU A 310 -11.63 -10.93 -0.63
N ILE A 311 -11.21 -11.35 -1.82
CA ILE A 311 -11.25 -12.77 -2.22
C ILE A 311 -10.19 -13.58 -1.48
N GLY A 312 -10.54 -14.76 -1.03
CA GLY A 312 -9.63 -15.73 -0.43
C GLY A 312 -10.31 -17.10 -0.30
N HIS A 313 -9.64 -18.08 0.32
CA HIS A 313 -10.18 -19.44 0.37
C HIS A 313 -11.41 -19.62 1.26
N SER A 314 -11.66 -18.65 2.14
CA SER A 314 -12.82 -18.55 3.02
C SER A 314 -13.77 -17.43 2.57
N TYR A 315 -13.80 -17.12 1.27
CA TYR A 315 -14.56 -16.02 0.67
C TYR A 315 -16.07 -16.03 1.00
N TYR A 316 -16.61 -14.85 1.32
CA TYR A 316 -18.01 -14.61 1.67
C TYR A 316 -18.89 -14.36 0.43
N LYS A 317 -19.71 -15.35 0.07
CA LYS A 317 -20.56 -15.34 -1.15
C LYS A 317 -21.91 -14.62 -1.02
N LYS A 318 -22.30 -14.20 0.19
CA LYS A 318 -23.65 -13.64 0.45
C LYS A 318 -23.71 -12.12 0.31
N SER A 319 -22.77 -11.49 -0.40
CA SER A 319 -22.82 -10.06 -0.69
C SER A 319 -23.34 -9.85 -2.10
N ARG A 320 -24.02 -8.72 -2.37
CA ARG A 320 -24.46 -8.37 -3.74
C ARG A 320 -23.31 -8.26 -4.74
N PHE A 321 -22.07 -8.08 -4.27
CA PHE A 321 -20.88 -8.08 -5.12
C PHE A 321 -20.45 -9.47 -5.62
N ASP A 322 -21.08 -10.56 -5.15
CA ASP A 322 -20.72 -11.93 -5.56
C ASP A 322 -20.86 -12.15 -7.07
N TYR A 323 -21.85 -11.50 -7.71
CA TYR A 323 -22.02 -11.55 -9.15
C TYR A 323 -20.77 -11.05 -9.90
N TYR A 324 -20.27 -9.87 -9.54
CA TYR A 324 -19.08 -9.27 -10.16
C TYR A 324 -17.82 -10.09 -9.86
N ILE A 325 -17.66 -10.50 -8.60
CA ILE A 325 -16.51 -11.30 -8.17
C ILE A 325 -16.46 -12.64 -8.91
N LYS A 326 -17.60 -13.31 -9.08
CA LYS A 326 -17.68 -14.57 -9.83
C LYS A 326 -17.26 -14.38 -11.28
N LYS A 327 -17.79 -13.35 -11.95
CA LYS A 327 -17.41 -13.03 -13.34
C LYS A 327 -15.90 -12.75 -13.46
N ILE A 328 -15.34 -11.98 -12.53
CA ILE A 328 -13.90 -11.69 -12.50
C ILE A 328 -13.09 -12.98 -12.29
N LEU A 329 -13.51 -13.86 -11.38
CA LEU A 329 -12.82 -15.13 -11.12
C LEU A 329 -12.90 -16.09 -12.32
N ASP A 330 -14.04 -16.13 -13.02
CA ASP A 330 -14.20 -16.90 -14.25
C ASP A 330 -13.24 -16.37 -15.34
N ASP A 331 -13.17 -15.05 -15.54
CA ASP A 331 -12.22 -14.41 -16.49
C ASP A 331 -10.75 -14.68 -16.10
N GLU A 332 -10.45 -14.70 -14.81
CA GLU A 332 -9.11 -14.99 -14.30
C GLU A 332 -8.81 -16.50 -14.24
N LEU A 333 -9.76 -17.37 -14.60
CA LEU A 333 -9.68 -18.83 -14.50
C LEU A 333 -9.27 -19.30 -13.09
N LEU A 334 -9.98 -18.80 -12.09
CA LEU A 334 -9.73 -19.07 -10.67
C LEU A 334 -11.00 -19.39 -9.91
N THR A 335 -10.82 -20.05 -8.77
CA THR A 335 -11.84 -20.26 -7.76
C THR A 335 -11.33 -19.74 -6.42
N PRO A 336 -12.21 -19.47 -5.44
CA PRO A 336 -11.76 -19.09 -4.10
C PRO A 336 -10.79 -20.10 -3.48
N LYS A 337 -10.92 -21.40 -3.77
CA LYS A 337 -10.06 -22.45 -3.21
C LYS A 337 -8.60 -22.33 -3.63
N ASP A 338 -8.30 -21.70 -4.76
CA ASP A 338 -6.93 -21.53 -5.26
C ASP A 338 -6.10 -20.58 -4.38
N PHE A 339 -6.76 -19.74 -3.57
CA PHE A 339 -6.10 -18.91 -2.56
C PHE A 339 -5.62 -19.71 -1.33
N PHE A 340 -5.94 -21.01 -1.27
CA PHE A 340 -5.28 -21.98 -0.38
C PHE A 340 -4.16 -22.68 -1.15
N ILE A 341 -2.95 -22.15 -1.02
CA ILE A 341 -1.77 -22.58 -1.77
C ILE A 341 -1.17 -23.78 -1.04
N LYS A 342 -1.48 -25.01 -1.46
CA LYS A 342 -1.08 -26.25 -0.77
C LYS A 342 0.41 -26.36 -0.50
N ASP A 343 1.24 -25.95 -1.47
CA ASP A 343 2.70 -25.97 -1.36
C ASP A 343 3.25 -24.84 -0.45
N PHE A 344 2.46 -23.80 -0.22
CA PHE A 344 2.85 -22.60 0.54
C PHE A 344 1.70 -22.15 1.45
N GLN A 345 1.31 -23.01 2.39
CA GLN A 345 0.18 -22.71 3.29
C GLN A 345 0.41 -21.43 4.10
N GLU A 346 1.67 -21.10 4.41
CA GLU A 346 2.06 -19.92 5.18
C GLU A 346 1.76 -18.58 4.50
N ILE A 347 1.45 -18.58 3.19
CA ILE A 347 1.04 -17.41 2.41
C ILE A 347 -0.38 -17.51 1.85
N SER A 348 -1.13 -18.56 2.21
CA SER A 348 -2.56 -18.65 1.88
C SER A 348 -3.34 -17.50 2.53
N VAL A 349 -4.42 -17.07 1.89
CA VAL A 349 -5.24 -15.95 2.38
C VAL A 349 -6.70 -16.36 2.51
N ASP A 350 -7.27 -16.13 3.70
CA ASP A 350 -8.66 -16.43 4.01
C ASP A 350 -9.65 -15.57 3.20
N GLY A 351 -9.28 -14.32 2.94
CA GLY A 351 -10.19 -13.29 2.44
C GLY A 351 -10.31 -12.15 3.45
N GLY A 352 -11.38 -11.38 3.38
CA GLY A 352 -11.63 -10.29 4.30
C GLY A 352 -12.64 -9.29 3.73
N PHE A 353 -12.60 -8.06 4.22
CA PHE A 353 -13.45 -6.98 3.76
C PHE A 353 -12.69 -5.67 3.72
N ARG A 354 -13.09 -4.76 2.84
CA ARG A 354 -12.53 -3.41 2.70
C ARG A 354 -13.64 -2.42 2.36
N ASN A 355 -13.56 -1.21 2.93
CA ASN A 355 -14.49 -0.12 2.62
C ASN A 355 -14.55 0.15 1.11
N ALA A 356 -15.75 0.31 0.56
CA ALA A 356 -15.99 0.63 -0.84
C ALA A 356 -15.50 2.04 -1.22
N SER A 357 -15.68 3.02 -0.33
CA SER A 357 -15.35 4.43 -0.55
C SER A 357 -14.29 4.98 0.41
N ILE A 358 -13.55 5.98 -0.06
CA ILE A 358 -12.58 6.71 0.76
C ILE A 358 -13.37 7.61 1.72
N ASN A 359 -12.94 7.65 2.98
CA ASN A 359 -13.33 8.74 3.88
C ASN A 359 -12.13 9.67 3.97
N TYR A 360 -12.30 10.84 3.37
CA TYR A 360 -11.39 11.95 3.47
C TYR A 360 -12.10 13.13 4.13
N LEU A 361 -11.36 13.95 4.86
CA LEU A 361 -11.88 15.08 5.62
C LEU A 361 -11.02 16.31 5.38
N ASN A 362 -11.63 17.48 5.50
CA ASN A 362 -10.96 18.77 5.43
C ASN A 362 -10.18 18.94 4.12
N LEU A 363 -10.78 18.58 2.98
CA LEU A 363 -10.16 18.84 1.70
C LEU A 363 -10.06 20.35 1.47
N ASN A 364 -8.84 20.81 1.26
CA ASN A 364 -8.55 22.19 0.92
C ASN A 364 -7.58 22.22 -0.25
N ILE A 365 -8.00 22.86 -1.33
CA ILE A 365 -7.18 23.14 -2.50
C ILE A 365 -6.92 24.64 -2.51
N ASN A 366 -5.66 25.04 -2.45
CA ASN A 366 -5.23 26.42 -2.53
C ASN A 366 -4.06 26.54 -3.51
N GLU A 367 -4.29 27.22 -4.64
CA GLU A 367 -3.35 27.31 -5.76
C GLU A 367 -2.86 25.94 -6.23
N ASN A 368 -1.65 25.54 -5.82
CA ASN A 368 -1.02 24.27 -6.15
C ASN A 368 -0.85 23.33 -4.93
N LEU A 369 -1.42 23.69 -3.78
CA LEU A 369 -1.35 22.91 -2.56
C LEU A 369 -2.68 22.20 -2.32
N ILE A 370 -2.62 20.88 -2.14
CA ILE A 370 -3.75 20.03 -1.81
C ILE A 370 -3.55 19.47 -0.41
N LYS A 371 -4.51 19.71 0.48
CA LYS A 371 -4.49 19.23 1.86
C LYS A 371 -5.75 18.45 2.18
N PHE A 372 -5.62 17.29 2.82
CA PHE A 372 -6.74 16.48 3.31
C PHE A 372 -6.27 15.47 4.34
N GLN A 373 -7.20 14.95 5.14
CA GLN A 373 -6.98 13.80 6.01
C GLN A 373 -7.59 12.55 5.39
N LEU A 374 -6.87 11.42 5.37
CA LEU A 374 -7.42 10.13 4.99
C LEU A 374 -7.49 9.16 6.16
N SER A 375 -8.60 8.43 6.23
CA SER A 375 -8.70 7.24 7.07
C SER A 375 -7.69 6.14 6.68
N ARG A 376 -7.36 5.29 7.65
CA ARG A 376 -6.46 4.15 7.42
C ARG A 376 -6.93 3.24 6.28
N GLY A 377 -5.96 2.70 5.54
CA GLY A 377 -6.24 1.77 4.44
C GLY A 377 -6.60 2.46 3.13
N SER A 378 -6.74 3.79 3.08
CA SER A 378 -6.88 4.55 1.84
C SER A 378 -5.54 5.08 1.32
N TYR A 379 -5.51 5.45 0.04
CA TYR A 379 -4.30 5.88 -0.67
C TYR A 379 -4.47 7.33 -1.14
N ALA A 380 -3.55 8.22 -0.74
CA ALA A 380 -3.57 9.63 -1.17
C ALA A 380 -3.49 9.77 -2.69
N THR A 381 -2.77 8.87 -3.36
CA THR A 381 -2.68 8.85 -4.82
C THR A 381 -3.97 8.52 -5.52
N ILE A 382 -4.94 7.86 -4.87
CA ILE A 382 -6.27 7.65 -5.45
C ILE A 382 -7.11 8.94 -5.38
N VAL A 383 -7.00 9.71 -4.29
CA VAL A 383 -7.64 11.03 -4.22
C VAL A 383 -7.05 11.98 -5.24
N LEU A 384 -5.72 12.07 -5.30
CA LEU A 384 -5.02 12.89 -6.29
C LEU A 384 -5.31 12.46 -7.73
N ARG A 385 -5.55 11.16 -7.96
CA ARG A 385 -5.90 10.64 -9.27
C ARG A 385 -7.25 11.18 -9.73
N GLU A 386 -8.23 11.25 -8.83
CA GLU A 386 -9.55 11.84 -9.15
C GLU A 386 -9.48 13.34 -9.40
N ILE A 387 -8.59 14.05 -8.70
CA ILE A 387 -8.37 15.49 -8.87
C ILE A 387 -7.60 15.80 -10.17
N LEU A 388 -6.49 15.09 -10.43
CA LEU A 388 -5.54 15.41 -11.51
C LEU A 388 -5.82 14.66 -12.82
N LYS A 389 -6.26 13.40 -12.73
CA LYS A 389 -6.51 12.48 -13.85
C LYS A 389 -5.36 12.41 -14.88
N PRO A 390 -4.10 12.24 -14.45
CA PRO A 390 -2.94 12.33 -15.34
C PRO A 390 -2.99 11.27 -16.44
N GLU A 391 -2.58 11.64 -17.66
CA GLU A 391 -2.50 10.70 -18.78
C GLU A 391 -1.48 9.57 -18.54
N ASN A 392 -0.38 9.90 -17.84
CA ASN A 392 0.64 8.95 -17.42
C ASN A 392 0.93 9.10 -15.91
N PRO A 393 0.17 8.39 -15.04
CA PRO A 393 0.31 8.51 -13.59
C PRO A 393 1.75 8.28 -13.08
N LEU A 394 2.47 7.28 -13.62
CA LEU A 394 3.79 6.93 -13.09
C LEU A 394 4.84 7.99 -13.40
N ASP A 395 4.79 8.62 -14.57
CA ASP A 395 5.67 9.77 -14.91
C ASP A 395 5.33 11.02 -14.09
N CYS A 396 4.09 11.12 -13.60
CA CYS A 396 3.61 12.18 -12.73
C CYS A 396 3.88 11.93 -11.23
N GLY A 397 4.52 10.81 -10.86
CA GLY A 397 4.93 10.52 -9.47
C GLY A 397 3.93 9.70 -8.64
N PHE A 398 2.97 9.02 -9.28
CA PHE A 398 1.93 8.24 -8.61
C PHE A 398 2.38 6.87 -8.06
#